data_AF-A0A497XAT8-F1
#
_entry.id   AF-A0A497XAT8-F1
#
_cell.length_a   1.000
_cell.length_b   1.000
_cell.length_c   1.000
_cell.angle_alpha   90.00
_cell.angle_beta   90.00
_cell.angle_gamma   90.00
#
_symmetry.space_group_name_H-M   'P 1'
#
loop_
_entity.id
_entity.type
_entity.pdbx_description
1 polymer ?
#
loop_
_entity_poly.entity_id
_entity_poly.type
_entity_poly.pdbx_seq_one_letter_code
_entity_poly.pdbx_strand_id
1 'polypeptide(L)'
;MKLAANGKLLLVALVAAALFVASAQRLKVMPRQIVNVEMQVALPLFVQVAMAAGDRFLAANIAAIRAIWVNSFNMKPEEFGILAKVQQDVAWLNPAHEDNYYVAAAILPWAGEVDAAQAILARSTVARRFDYQPAFYYAFNQMHFRGDAIGASAWLREAAEYLPEGDERVQMQNLAAIWLDKAGDLDLAIRVVEGLAKQASRRDFRRYLEMRVTRLRMLKDLRAAAADYRQRFGRPPAALQALAASGVVAQIPQDPFGLGFAIDANGQVVLGNAPPPAPEGQH
;
A
#
# COMPACT_ATOMS: atom_id res chain seq x y z
N MET A 1 -67.86 14.43 33.52
CA MET A 1 -66.51 14.49 34.12
C MET A 1 -65.36 13.95 33.24
N LYS A 2 -65.54 13.73 31.92
CA LYS A 2 -64.47 13.21 31.02
C LYS A 2 -63.83 14.28 30.09
N LEU A 3 -64.45 15.44 29.87
CA LEU A 3 -63.87 16.49 29.02
C LEU A 3 -62.71 17.27 29.67
N ALA A 4 -62.72 17.43 31.00
CA ALA A 4 -61.69 18.20 31.70
C ALA A 4 -60.32 17.49 31.79
N ALA A 5 -60.30 16.15 31.70
CA ALA A 5 -59.06 15.36 31.71
C ALA A 5 -58.28 15.51 30.40
N ASN A 6 -59.00 15.57 29.27
CA ASN A 6 -58.41 15.73 27.94
C ASN A 6 -57.79 17.13 27.75
N GLY A 7 -58.41 18.17 28.31
CA GLY A 7 -57.87 19.54 28.26
C GLY A 7 -56.54 19.69 28.99
N LYS A 8 -56.36 19.00 30.13
CA LYS A 8 -55.10 19.00 30.87
C LYS A 8 -53.99 18.26 30.13
N LEU A 9 -54.31 17.11 29.52
CA LEU A 9 -53.37 16.36 28.66
C LEU A 9 -52.93 17.18 27.43
N LEU A 10 -53.87 17.89 26.79
CA LEU A 10 -53.57 18.79 25.67
C LEU A 10 -52.68 19.96 26.09
N LEU A 11 -52.94 20.55 27.26
CA LEU A 11 -52.11 21.63 27.80
C LEU A 11 -50.68 21.16 28.08
N VAL A 12 -50.51 19.98 28.69
CA VAL A 12 -49.19 19.39 28.95
C VAL A 12 -48.45 19.08 27.65
N ALA A 13 -49.14 18.53 26.64
CA ALA A 13 -48.54 18.25 25.33
C ALA A 13 -48.10 19.55 24.62
N LEU A 14 -48.92 20.61 24.69
CA LEU A 14 -48.58 21.92 24.12
C LEU A 14 -47.40 22.58 24.84
N VAL A 15 -47.34 22.48 26.16
CA VAL A 15 -46.19 22.99 26.94
C VAL A 15 -44.93 22.19 26.63
N ALA A 16 -45.01 20.86 26.53
CA ALA A 16 -43.88 20.02 26.14
C ALA A 16 -43.40 20.33 24.71
N ALA A 17 -44.33 20.53 23.77
CA ALA A 17 -44.00 20.92 22.40
C ALA A 17 -43.35 22.31 22.35
N ALA A 18 -43.87 23.28 23.11
CA ALA A 18 -43.31 24.61 23.20
C ALA A 18 -41.91 24.59 23.83
N LEU A 19 -41.70 23.80 24.90
CA LEU A 19 -40.40 23.59 25.52
C LEU A 19 -39.42 22.91 24.55
N PHE A 20 -39.87 21.91 23.79
CA PHE A 20 -39.06 21.24 22.79
C PHE A 20 -38.63 22.21 21.68
N VAL A 21 -39.56 23.00 21.14
CA VAL A 21 -39.28 24.00 20.10
C VAL A 21 -38.34 25.09 20.62
N ALA A 22 -38.58 25.62 21.83
CA ALA A 22 -37.72 26.62 22.44
C ALA A 22 -36.31 26.08 22.71
N SER A 23 -36.19 24.84 23.19
CA SER A 23 -34.91 24.17 23.40
C SER A 23 -34.18 23.93 22.08
N ALA A 24 -34.89 23.47 21.05
CA ALA A 24 -34.33 23.24 19.72
C ALA A 24 -33.87 24.54 19.04
N GLN A 25 -34.62 25.64 19.17
CA GLN A 25 -34.21 26.95 18.67
C GLN A 25 -32.99 27.49 19.41
N ARG A 26 -32.95 27.33 20.74
CA ARG A 26 -31.78 27.73 21.55
C ARG A 26 -30.53 26.93 21.17
N LEU A 27 -30.68 25.63 20.92
CA LEU A 27 -29.60 24.75 20.48
C LEU A 27 -29.10 25.06 19.06
N LYS A 28 -29.95 25.61 18.17
CA LYS A 28 -29.52 26.06 16.82
C LYS A 28 -28.60 27.28 16.85
N VAL A 29 -28.77 28.16 17.84
CA VAL A 29 -28.02 29.42 17.98
C VAL A 29 -26.73 29.24 18.79
N MET A 30 -26.64 28.16 19.58
CA MET A 30 -25.39 27.82 20.26
C MET A 30 -24.32 27.45 19.23
N PRO A 31 -23.09 27.98 19.35
CA PRO A 31 -21.99 27.52 18.52
C PRO A 31 -21.86 26.03 18.72
N ARG A 32 -22.02 25.26 17.64
CA ARG A 32 -21.71 23.83 17.67
C ARG A 32 -20.24 23.74 18.01
N GLN A 33 -19.93 23.36 19.26
CA GLN A 33 -18.62 22.82 19.56
C GLN A 33 -18.54 21.53 18.77
N ILE A 34 -17.91 21.60 17.60
CA ILE A 34 -17.36 20.40 16.96
C ILE A 34 -16.26 19.99 17.92
N VAL A 35 -16.61 19.15 18.89
CA VAL A 35 -15.62 18.61 19.79
C VAL A 35 -14.82 17.64 18.92
N ASN A 36 -13.69 18.11 18.41
CA ASN A 36 -12.69 17.30 17.70
C ASN A 36 -12.02 16.35 18.72
N VAL A 37 -12.80 15.47 19.35
CA VAL A 37 -12.30 14.29 20.10
C VAL A 37 -12.13 13.10 19.17
N GLU A 38 -12.16 13.35 17.87
CA GLU A 38 -12.02 12.33 16.85
C GLU A 38 -10.60 11.74 16.98
N MET A 39 -10.52 10.49 17.45
CA MET A 39 -9.30 9.68 17.55
C MET A 39 -8.22 10.08 18.56
N GLN A 40 -8.62 10.33 19.81
CA GLN A 40 -7.67 10.54 20.92
C GLN A 40 -7.28 9.27 21.70
N VAL A 41 -8.10 8.22 21.65
CA VAL A 41 -7.89 6.99 22.46
C VAL A 41 -8.30 5.74 21.70
N ALA A 42 -7.46 4.71 21.72
CA ALA A 42 -7.81 3.35 21.33
C ALA A 42 -8.27 2.55 22.56
N LEU A 43 -9.50 2.04 22.53
CA LEU A 43 -10.03 1.20 23.61
C LEU A 43 -9.38 -0.19 23.58
N PRO A 44 -9.13 -0.85 24.72
CA PRO A 44 -8.70 -2.25 24.71
C PRO A 44 -9.71 -3.16 24.00
N LEU A 45 -9.24 -4.19 23.30
CA LEU A 45 -10.09 -5.10 22.50
C LEU A 45 -11.26 -5.71 23.30
N PHE A 46 -11.00 -6.17 24.53
CA PHE A 46 -12.05 -6.77 25.36
C PHE A 46 -13.16 -5.78 25.72
N VAL A 47 -12.82 -4.49 25.88
CA VAL A 47 -13.80 -3.42 26.13
C VAL A 47 -14.65 -3.19 24.89
N GLN A 48 -14.02 -3.14 23.71
CA GLN A 48 -14.75 -2.99 22.43
C GLN A 48 -15.76 -4.12 22.23
N VAL A 49 -15.34 -5.37 22.49
CA VAL A 49 -16.20 -6.55 22.39
C VAL A 49 -17.32 -6.52 23.44
N ALA A 50 -17.01 -6.17 24.70
CA ALA A 50 -18.03 -6.06 25.75
C ALA A 50 -19.08 -5.00 25.43
N MET A 51 -18.66 -3.84 24.91
CA MET A 51 -19.56 -2.77 24.46
C MET A 51 -20.43 -3.18 23.27
N ALA A 52 -19.93 -4.10 22.44
CA ALA A 52 -20.68 -4.73 21.36
C ALA A 52 -21.47 -5.98 21.80
N ALA A 53 -21.83 -6.07 23.08
CA ALA A 53 -22.59 -7.19 23.66
C ALA A 53 -21.94 -8.58 23.44
N GLY A 54 -20.62 -8.63 23.32
CA GLY A 54 -19.86 -9.85 23.05
C GLY A 54 -19.61 -10.16 21.58
N ASP A 55 -20.19 -9.41 20.64
CA ASP A 55 -20.03 -9.64 19.21
C ASP A 55 -18.77 -8.91 18.67
N ARG A 56 -17.77 -9.70 18.27
CA ARG A 56 -16.51 -9.17 17.70
C ARG A 56 -16.69 -8.46 16.37
N PHE A 57 -17.63 -8.90 15.53
CA PHE A 57 -17.84 -8.31 14.21
C PHE A 57 -18.58 -6.99 14.34
N LEU A 58 -19.56 -6.91 15.25
CA LEU A 58 -20.18 -5.65 15.59
C LEU A 58 -19.17 -4.66 16.18
N ALA A 59 -18.28 -5.12 17.07
CA ALA A 59 -17.18 -4.31 17.58
C ALA A 59 -16.28 -3.78 16.44
N ALA A 60 -15.92 -4.65 15.49
CA ALA A 60 -15.15 -4.27 14.32
C ALA A 60 -15.85 -3.20 13.48
N ASN A 61 -17.15 -3.36 13.21
CA ASN A 61 -17.92 -2.40 12.41
C ASN A 61 -18.01 -1.03 13.12
N ILE A 62 -18.25 -1.00 14.43
CA ILE A 62 -18.28 0.25 15.22
C ILE A 62 -16.91 0.95 15.15
N ALA A 63 -15.82 0.19 15.33
CA ALA A 63 -14.46 0.72 15.26
C ALA A 63 -14.08 1.18 13.84
N ALA A 64 -14.52 0.46 12.79
CA ALA A 64 -14.29 0.84 11.40
C ALA A 64 -15.03 2.13 11.03
N ILE A 65 -16.30 2.28 11.42
CA ILE A 65 -17.05 3.52 11.25
C ILE A 65 -16.31 4.68 11.91
N ARG A 66 -15.85 4.48 13.16
CA ARG A 66 -15.06 5.47 13.87
C ARG A 66 -13.77 5.83 13.11
N ALA A 67 -13.07 4.86 12.55
CA ALA A 67 -11.83 5.10 11.81
C ALA A 67 -12.06 5.86 10.49
N ILE A 68 -13.16 5.59 9.79
CA ILE A 68 -13.49 6.19 8.48
C ILE A 68 -14.03 7.62 8.63
N TRP A 69 -14.82 7.89 9.68
CA TRP A 69 -15.47 9.19 9.88
C TRP A 69 -14.53 10.29 10.36
N VAL A 70 -13.32 9.94 10.77
CA VAL A 70 -12.35 10.90 11.27
C VAL A 70 -11.83 11.73 10.11
N ASN A 71 -11.85 13.05 10.29
CA ASN A 71 -11.33 13.96 9.27
C ASN A 71 -9.79 13.91 9.22
N SER A 72 -9.25 12.98 8.44
CA SER A 72 -7.80 12.74 8.29
C SER A 72 -7.02 13.96 7.79
N PHE A 73 -7.67 14.93 7.15
CA PHE A 73 -7.00 16.16 6.65
C PHE A 73 -6.57 17.11 7.77
N ASN A 74 -7.19 17.04 8.94
CA ASN A 74 -6.89 17.92 10.08
C ASN A 74 -6.16 17.18 11.21
N MET A 75 -5.76 15.93 11.00
CA MET A 75 -5.10 15.11 12.02
C MET A 75 -3.63 15.49 12.19
N LYS A 76 -3.18 15.48 13.44
CA LYS A 76 -1.76 15.57 13.80
C LYS A 76 -1.08 14.22 13.57
N PRO A 77 0.24 14.19 13.34
CA PRO A 77 1.01 12.95 13.20
C PRO A 77 0.75 11.91 14.32
N GLU A 78 0.64 12.36 15.57
CA GLU A 78 0.39 11.50 16.74
C GLU A 78 -0.99 10.81 16.69
N GLU A 79 -1.99 11.45 16.08
CA GLU A 79 -3.35 10.92 15.98
C GLU A 79 -3.42 9.78 14.94
N PHE A 80 -2.50 9.75 13.97
CA PHE A 80 -2.39 8.64 13.02
C PHE A 80 -1.93 7.34 13.67
N GLY A 81 -1.09 7.39 14.71
CA GLY A 81 -0.73 6.19 15.49
C GLY A 81 -1.95 5.59 16.20
N ILE A 82 -2.88 6.42 16.66
CA ILE A 82 -4.14 5.98 17.27
C ILE A 82 -5.07 5.39 16.19
N LEU A 83 -5.11 6.00 15.00
CA LEU A 83 -5.81 5.46 13.83
C LEU A 83 -5.30 4.10 13.40
N ALA A 84 -3.98 3.97 13.26
CA ALA A 84 -3.31 2.71 13.00
C ALA A 84 -3.72 1.65 14.01
N LYS A 85 -3.69 1.98 15.30
CA LYS A 85 -4.09 1.03 16.36
C LYS A 85 -5.55 0.60 16.26
N VAL A 86 -6.47 1.53 16.02
CA VAL A 86 -7.91 1.21 15.87
C VAL A 86 -8.14 0.34 14.64
N GLN A 87 -7.54 0.67 13.49
CA GLN A 87 -7.70 -0.14 12.28
C GLN A 87 -7.03 -1.52 12.40
N GLN A 88 -5.94 -1.64 13.16
CA GLN A 88 -5.35 -2.94 13.52
C GLN A 88 -6.28 -3.78 14.41
N ASP A 89 -7.01 -3.15 15.32
CA ASP A 89 -8.03 -3.83 16.13
C ASP A 89 -9.19 -4.31 15.28
N VAL A 90 -9.67 -3.48 14.34
CA VAL A 90 -10.66 -3.89 13.35
C VAL A 90 -10.17 -5.10 12.56
N ALA A 91 -8.93 -5.08 12.08
CA ALA A 91 -8.33 -6.19 11.36
C ALA A 91 -8.10 -7.44 12.22
N TRP A 92 -8.00 -7.30 13.55
CA TRP A 92 -7.96 -8.44 14.47
C TRP A 92 -9.34 -9.04 14.70
N LEU A 93 -10.34 -8.18 14.93
CA LEU A 93 -11.72 -8.56 15.22
C LEU A 93 -12.40 -9.16 14.01
N ASN A 94 -12.23 -8.53 12.84
CA ASN A 94 -12.73 -8.95 11.54
C ASN A 94 -11.66 -8.75 10.44
N PRO A 95 -10.74 -9.71 10.25
CA PRO A 95 -9.73 -9.65 9.18
C PRO A 95 -10.30 -9.46 7.77
N ALA A 96 -11.54 -9.92 7.53
CA ALA A 96 -12.19 -9.84 6.22
C ALA A 96 -12.91 -8.51 5.96
N HIS A 97 -12.86 -7.55 6.89
CA HIS A 97 -13.52 -6.25 6.76
C HIS A 97 -12.89 -5.43 5.63
N GLU A 98 -13.65 -5.24 4.55
CA GLU A 98 -13.16 -4.65 3.30
C GLU A 98 -12.75 -3.18 3.47
N ASP A 99 -13.69 -2.36 3.94
CA ASP A 99 -13.46 -0.91 4.09
C ASP A 99 -12.24 -0.62 4.97
N ASN A 100 -11.97 -1.47 5.96
CA ASN A 100 -10.87 -1.27 6.88
C ASN A 100 -9.52 -1.42 6.18
N TYR A 101 -9.28 -2.51 5.43
CA TYR A 101 -8.00 -2.66 4.74
C TYR A 101 -7.86 -1.63 3.62
N TYR A 102 -8.96 -1.30 2.94
CA TYR A 102 -8.95 -0.38 1.82
C TYR A 102 -8.57 1.04 2.28
N VAL A 103 -9.23 1.52 3.35
CA VAL A 103 -8.94 2.84 3.93
C VAL A 103 -7.58 2.86 4.62
N ALA A 104 -7.20 1.79 5.31
CA ALA A 104 -5.87 1.67 5.91
C ALA A 104 -4.76 1.78 4.85
N ALA A 105 -4.91 1.10 3.70
CA ALA A 105 -3.95 1.17 2.60
C ALA A 105 -3.85 2.57 1.99
N ALA A 106 -4.96 3.31 1.95
CA ALA A 106 -5.02 4.65 1.36
C ALA A 106 -4.47 5.75 2.28
N ILE A 107 -4.48 5.56 3.61
CA ILE A 107 -4.14 6.61 4.58
C ILE A 107 -2.85 6.30 5.34
N LEU A 108 -2.76 5.14 5.99
CA LEU A 108 -1.74 4.87 6.99
C LEU A 108 -0.29 4.95 6.44
N PRO A 109 0.04 4.38 5.27
CA PRO A 109 1.41 4.44 4.76
C PRO A 109 1.90 5.88 4.53
N TRP A 110 1.03 6.74 4.01
CA TRP A 110 1.33 8.15 3.75
C TRP A 110 1.48 8.96 5.05
N ALA A 111 0.85 8.52 6.13
CA ALA A 111 1.00 9.10 7.46
C ALA A 111 2.23 8.55 8.23
N GLY A 112 3.06 7.71 7.61
CA GLY A 112 4.22 7.08 8.25
C GLY A 112 3.90 5.75 8.97
N GLU A 113 2.64 5.33 8.99
CA GLU A 113 2.15 4.11 9.64
C GLU A 113 2.19 2.89 8.70
N VAL A 114 3.30 2.73 7.96
CA VAL A 114 3.49 1.67 6.96
C VAL A 114 3.39 0.28 7.59
N ASP A 115 4.00 0.09 8.76
CA ASP A 115 4.00 -1.20 9.47
C ASP A 115 2.59 -1.63 9.87
N ALA A 116 1.76 -0.68 10.32
CA ALA A 116 0.38 -0.95 10.66
C ALA A 116 -0.45 -1.31 9.43
N ALA A 117 -0.28 -0.58 8.32
CA ALA A 117 -0.90 -0.91 7.06
C ALA A 117 -0.52 -2.33 6.60
N GLN A 118 0.76 -2.70 6.65
CA GLN A 118 1.22 -4.03 6.27
C GLN A 118 0.62 -5.13 7.15
N ALA A 119 0.51 -4.91 8.48
CA ALA A 119 -0.10 -5.87 9.38
C ALA A 119 -1.60 -6.09 9.09
N ILE A 120 -2.32 -5.01 8.76
CA ILE A 120 -3.74 -5.07 8.37
C ILE A 120 -3.89 -5.83 7.05
N LEU A 121 -3.12 -5.43 6.03
CA LEU A 121 -3.18 -6.02 4.69
C LEU A 121 -2.84 -7.51 4.71
N ALA A 122 -1.81 -7.93 5.44
CA ALA A 122 -1.45 -9.33 5.57
C ALA A 122 -2.59 -10.18 6.18
N ARG A 123 -3.27 -9.67 7.21
CA ARG A 123 -4.45 -10.35 7.80
C ARG A 123 -5.59 -10.45 6.80
N SER A 124 -5.85 -9.36 6.06
CA SER A 124 -6.90 -9.32 5.05
C SER A 124 -6.62 -10.25 3.88
N THR A 125 -5.37 -10.38 3.42
CA THR A 125 -4.99 -11.36 2.39
C THR A 125 -5.35 -12.79 2.80
N VAL A 126 -5.02 -13.17 4.04
CA VAL A 126 -5.31 -14.53 4.53
C VAL A 126 -6.81 -14.80 4.63
N ALA A 127 -7.59 -13.78 5.02
CA ALA A 127 -9.02 -13.90 5.23
C ALA A 127 -9.86 -13.75 3.95
N ARG A 128 -9.36 -13.01 2.95
CA ARG A 128 -10.07 -12.70 1.70
C ARG A 128 -9.37 -13.34 0.50
N ARG A 129 -9.30 -14.68 0.48
CA ARG A 129 -8.65 -15.44 -0.62
C ARG A 129 -9.35 -15.34 -1.99
N PHE A 130 -10.46 -14.63 -2.06
CA PHE A 130 -11.17 -14.29 -3.30
C PHE A 130 -10.81 -12.90 -3.82
N ASP A 131 -9.96 -12.17 -3.10
CA ASP A 131 -9.66 -10.77 -3.31
C ASP A 131 -8.15 -10.56 -3.39
N TYR A 132 -7.67 -10.16 -4.57
CA TYR A 132 -6.25 -9.93 -4.80
C TYR A 132 -5.76 -8.60 -4.19
N GLN A 133 -6.67 -7.66 -3.90
CA GLN A 133 -6.32 -6.28 -3.60
C GLN A 133 -5.48 -6.12 -2.33
N PRO A 134 -5.77 -6.81 -1.20
CA PRO A 134 -4.94 -6.68 -0.01
C PRO A 134 -3.47 -7.05 -0.27
N ALA A 135 -3.22 -8.12 -1.03
CA ALA A 135 -1.86 -8.53 -1.41
C ALA A 135 -1.21 -7.54 -2.38
N PHE A 136 -1.99 -7.00 -3.33
CA PHE A 136 -1.52 -5.96 -4.24
C PHE A 136 -1.10 -4.67 -3.51
N TYR A 137 -1.93 -4.17 -2.60
CA TYR A 137 -1.60 -2.99 -1.80
C TYR A 137 -0.41 -3.24 -0.86
N TYR A 138 -0.29 -4.46 -0.32
CA TYR A 138 0.89 -4.85 0.46
C TYR A 138 2.16 -4.70 -0.40
N ALA A 139 2.13 -5.26 -1.61
CA ALA A 139 3.23 -5.17 -2.55
C ALA A 139 3.57 -3.71 -2.91
N PHE A 140 2.55 -2.91 -3.22
CA PHE A 140 2.73 -1.49 -3.50
C PHE A 140 3.45 -0.78 -2.35
N ASN A 141 3.04 -1.05 -1.11
CA ASN A 141 3.68 -0.44 0.05
C ASN A 141 5.15 -0.86 0.21
N GLN A 142 5.48 -2.13 -0.06
CA GLN A 142 6.87 -2.61 -0.06
C GLN A 142 7.72 -1.85 -1.09
N MET A 143 7.21 -1.70 -2.31
CA MET A 143 7.94 -1.02 -3.37
C MET A 143 8.08 0.48 -3.09
N HIS A 144 6.97 1.15 -2.74
CA HIS A 144 6.91 2.60 -2.68
C HIS A 144 7.59 3.15 -1.41
N PHE A 145 7.24 2.62 -0.24
CA PHE A 145 7.71 3.17 1.04
C PHE A 145 8.99 2.52 1.55
N ARG A 146 9.27 1.27 1.17
CA ARG A 146 10.45 0.53 1.64
C ARG A 146 11.52 0.30 0.57
N GLY A 147 11.24 0.59 -0.70
CA GLY A 147 12.15 0.29 -1.81
C GLY A 147 12.42 -1.22 -1.99
N ASP A 148 11.63 -2.08 -1.36
CA ASP A 148 11.83 -3.53 -1.36
C ASP A 148 11.17 -4.15 -2.60
N ALA A 149 11.88 -4.08 -3.72
CA ALA A 149 11.44 -4.65 -4.98
C ALA A 149 11.21 -6.18 -4.92
N ILE A 150 12.02 -6.89 -4.14
CA ILE A 150 11.94 -8.36 -4.05
C ILE A 150 10.68 -8.76 -3.28
N GLY A 151 10.46 -8.18 -2.09
CA GLY A 151 9.26 -8.43 -1.30
C GLY A 151 8.00 -7.97 -2.03
N ALA A 152 8.06 -6.83 -2.73
CA ALA A 152 6.95 -6.37 -3.54
C ALA A 152 6.60 -7.38 -4.67
N SER A 153 7.61 -7.91 -5.38
CA SER A 153 7.41 -8.95 -6.38
C SER A 153 6.79 -10.22 -5.79
N ALA A 154 7.22 -10.64 -4.59
CA ALA A 154 6.64 -11.80 -3.91
C ALA A 154 5.15 -11.60 -3.60
N TRP A 155 4.75 -10.43 -3.11
CA TRP A 155 3.36 -10.13 -2.81
C TRP A 155 2.49 -9.89 -4.05
N LEU A 156 3.04 -9.39 -5.15
CA LEU A 156 2.31 -9.37 -6.44
C LEU A 156 2.07 -10.77 -7.00
N ARG A 157 3.03 -11.68 -6.82
CA ARG A 157 2.83 -13.09 -7.18
C ARG A 157 1.74 -13.73 -6.33
N GLU A 158 1.74 -13.46 -5.03
CA GLU A 158 0.65 -13.87 -4.13
C GLU A 158 -0.70 -13.29 -4.59
N ALA A 159 -0.75 -12.01 -4.95
CA ALA A 159 -1.96 -11.39 -5.51
C ALA A 159 -2.44 -12.08 -6.80
N ALA A 160 -1.52 -12.53 -7.65
CA ALA A 160 -1.85 -13.23 -8.89
C ALA A 160 -2.52 -14.59 -8.65
N GLU A 161 -2.18 -15.30 -7.55
CA GLU A 161 -2.80 -16.58 -7.21
C GLU A 161 -4.30 -16.44 -6.89
N TYR A 162 -4.74 -15.26 -6.43
CA TYR A 162 -6.15 -14.97 -6.15
C TYR A 162 -6.96 -14.54 -7.38
N LEU A 163 -6.31 -14.27 -8.51
CA LEU A 163 -6.98 -13.97 -9.78
C LEU A 163 -7.35 -15.26 -10.52
N PRO A 164 -8.45 -15.32 -11.27
CA PRO A 164 -8.75 -16.43 -12.17
C PRO A 164 -7.64 -16.70 -13.18
N GLU A 165 -7.60 -17.92 -13.74
CA GLU A 165 -6.72 -18.19 -14.88
C GLU A 165 -7.09 -17.32 -16.08
N GLY A 166 -6.10 -16.66 -16.69
CA GLY A 166 -6.33 -15.79 -17.84
C GLY A 166 -5.33 -14.63 -17.91
N ASP A 167 -5.69 -13.62 -18.69
CA ASP A 167 -4.83 -12.47 -18.97
C ASP A 167 -4.54 -11.61 -17.75
N GLU A 168 -5.50 -11.45 -16.83
CA GLU A 168 -5.32 -10.64 -15.62
C GLU A 168 -4.24 -11.23 -14.68
N ARG A 169 -4.28 -12.54 -14.45
CA ARG A 169 -3.24 -13.25 -13.69
C ARG A 169 -1.87 -13.09 -14.32
N VAL A 170 -1.79 -13.21 -15.65
CA VAL A 170 -0.53 -13.03 -16.39
C VAL A 170 -0.03 -11.59 -16.29
N GLN A 171 -0.92 -10.60 -16.37
CA GLN A 171 -0.57 -9.19 -16.18
C GLN A 171 -0.04 -8.91 -14.78
N MET A 172 -0.64 -9.50 -13.74
CA MET A 172 -0.17 -9.39 -12.36
C MET A 172 1.23 -10.02 -12.19
N GLN A 173 1.44 -11.22 -12.75
CA GLN A 173 2.76 -11.86 -12.76
C GLN A 173 3.80 -11.06 -13.55
N ASN A 174 3.38 -10.44 -14.66
CA ASN A 174 4.25 -9.56 -15.43
C ASN A 174 4.65 -8.33 -14.63
N LEU A 175 3.72 -7.70 -13.91
CA LEU A 175 4.03 -6.58 -13.00
C LEU A 175 5.03 -7.01 -11.93
N ALA A 176 4.86 -8.20 -11.34
CA ALA A 176 5.80 -8.75 -10.37
C ALA A 176 7.22 -8.90 -10.96
N ALA A 177 7.33 -9.31 -12.22
CA ALA A 177 8.60 -9.42 -12.92
C ALA A 177 9.21 -8.05 -13.27
N ILE A 178 8.40 -7.07 -13.67
CA ILE A 178 8.85 -5.71 -13.99
C ILE A 178 9.45 -5.03 -12.76
N TRP A 179 8.83 -5.21 -11.59
CA TRP A 179 9.28 -4.57 -10.36
C TRP A 179 10.67 -5.05 -9.90
N LEU A 180 11.08 -6.26 -10.28
CA LEU A 180 12.43 -6.78 -10.01
C LEU A 180 13.55 -6.01 -10.74
N ASP A 181 13.23 -5.20 -11.75
CA ASP A 181 14.20 -4.29 -12.39
C ASP A 181 14.77 -3.27 -11.40
N LYS A 182 14.02 -2.96 -10.33
CA LYS A 182 14.43 -2.03 -9.28
C LYS A 182 15.17 -2.70 -8.12
N ALA A 183 15.38 -4.02 -8.17
CA ALA A 183 16.05 -4.74 -7.10
C ALA A 183 17.53 -4.38 -7.02
N GLY A 184 18.02 -4.15 -5.80
CA GLY A 184 19.46 -4.01 -5.53
C GLY A 184 20.21 -5.31 -5.75
N ASP A 185 19.62 -6.44 -5.31
CA ASP A 185 20.16 -7.78 -5.52
C ASP A 185 19.71 -8.34 -6.88
N LEU A 186 20.51 -8.08 -7.91
CA LEU A 186 20.27 -8.58 -9.26
C LEU A 186 20.34 -10.11 -9.36
N ASP A 187 21.15 -10.77 -8.52
CA ASP A 187 21.26 -12.22 -8.53
C ASP A 187 19.96 -12.88 -8.05
N LEU A 188 19.38 -12.34 -6.99
CA LEU A 188 18.08 -12.79 -6.53
C LEU A 188 16.98 -12.45 -7.55
N ALA A 189 16.98 -11.25 -8.13
CA ALA A 189 16.03 -10.87 -9.18
C ALA A 189 16.07 -11.84 -10.38
N ILE A 190 17.28 -12.14 -10.89
CA ILE A 190 17.49 -13.10 -11.98
C ILE A 190 16.89 -14.46 -11.61
N ARG A 191 17.23 -15.01 -10.43
CA ARG A 191 16.70 -16.31 -9.98
C ARG A 191 15.17 -16.34 -9.90
N VAL A 192 14.55 -15.26 -9.42
CA VAL A 192 13.09 -15.16 -9.32
C VAL A 192 12.45 -15.13 -10.71
N VAL A 193 12.93 -14.29 -11.63
CA VAL A 193 12.38 -14.22 -13.00
C VAL A 193 12.60 -15.52 -13.76
N GLU A 194 13.75 -16.19 -13.57
CA GLU A 194 13.98 -17.54 -14.13
C GLU A 194 12.98 -18.57 -13.61
N GLY A 195 12.68 -18.52 -12.31
CA GLY A 195 11.66 -19.37 -11.70
C GLY A 195 10.28 -19.14 -12.32
N LEU A 196 9.90 -17.86 -12.50
CA LEU A 196 8.66 -17.48 -13.17
C LEU A 196 8.62 -17.99 -14.61
N ALA A 197 9.71 -17.85 -15.38
CA ALA A 197 9.79 -18.34 -16.75
C ALA A 197 9.56 -19.85 -16.84
N LYS A 198 10.18 -20.61 -15.92
CA LYS A 198 10.02 -22.07 -15.85
C LYS A 198 8.57 -22.49 -15.53
N GLN A 199 7.88 -21.73 -14.70
CA GLN A 199 6.51 -22.00 -14.27
C GLN A 199 5.44 -21.47 -15.24
N ALA A 200 5.79 -20.50 -16.10
CA ALA A 200 4.85 -19.87 -17.02
C ALA A 200 4.27 -20.90 -18.02
N SER A 201 2.95 -21.13 -17.96
CA SER A 201 2.22 -22.02 -18.87
C SER A 201 2.18 -21.48 -20.31
N ARG A 202 2.04 -20.16 -20.43
CA ARG A 202 1.94 -19.45 -21.72
C ARG A 202 3.31 -19.26 -22.36
N ARG A 203 3.45 -19.71 -23.62
CA ARG A 203 4.74 -19.71 -24.35
C ARG A 203 5.25 -18.29 -24.65
N ASP A 204 4.36 -17.38 -25.01
CA ASP A 204 4.66 -15.97 -25.24
C ASP A 204 5.14 -15.28 -23.96
N PHE A 205 4.45 -15.51 -22.84
CA PHE A 205 4.85 -14.96 -21.54
C PHE A 205 6.18 -15.55 -21.04
N ARG A 206 6.39 -16.86 -21.22
CA ARG A 206 7.69 -17.49 -20.92
C ARG A 206 8.83 -16.82 -21.68
N ARG A 207 8.67 -16.62 -22.99
CA ARG A 207 9.67 -15.96 -23.84
C ARG A 207 9.94 -14.52 -23.38
N TYR A 208 8.89 -13.79 -23.00
CA TYR A 208 9.02 -12.46 -22.42
C TYR A 208 9.88 -12.46 -21.16
N LEU A 209 9.65 -13.41 -20.24
CA LEU A 209 10.43 -13.53 -19.00
C LEU A 209 11.89 -13.94 -19.28
N GLU A 210 12.15 -14.81 -20.25
CA GLU A 210 13.51 -15.19 -20.68
C GLU A 210 14.28 -13.98 -21.24
N MET A 211 13.64 -13.11 -22.02
CA MET A 211 14.23 -11.84 -22.46
C MET A 211 14.57 -10.94 -21.26
N ARG A 212 13.71 -10.90 -20.23
CA ARG A 212 13.95 -10.13 -19.00
C ARG A 212 15.10 -10.68 -18.16
N VAL A 213 15.22 -12.00 -18.04
CA VAL A 213 16.40 -12.65 -17.44
C VAL A 213 17.68 -12.22 -18.16
N THR A 214 17.65 -12.24 -19.49
CA THR A 214 18.78 -11.84 -20.34
C THR A 214 19.15 -10.38 -20.08
N ARG A 215 18.16 -9.49 -20.03
CA ARG A 215 18.34 -8.07 -19.71
C ARG A 215 18.97 -7.84 -18.33
N LEU A 216 18.50 -8.54 -17.30
CA LEU A 216 19.04 -8.42 -15.94
C LEU A 216 20.48 -8.94 -15.83
N ARG A 217 20.81 -10.03 -16.54
CA ARG A 217 22.20 -10.53 -16.63
C ARG A 217 23.12 -9.50 -17.31
N MET A 218 22.68 -8.91 -18.43
CA MET A 218 23.42 -7.84 -19.09
C MET A 218 23.65 -6.62 -18.17
N LEU A 219 22.64 -6.22 -17.39
CA LEU A 219 22.78 -5.17 -16.39
C LEU A 219 23.83 -5.54 -15.32
N LYS A 220 23.77 -6.78 -14.81
CA LYS A 220 24.72 -7.29 -13.82
C LYS A 220 26.15 -7.23 -14.35
N ASP A 221 26.37 -7.71 -15.57
CA ASP A 221 27.68 -7.71 -16.22
C ASP A 221 28.20 -6.29 -16.44
N LEU A 222 27.33 -5.36 -16.85
CA LEU A 222 27.70 -3.95 -17.00
C LEU A 222 28.03 -3.28 -15.66
N ARG A 223 27.33 -3.62 -14.58
CA ARG A 223 27.66 -3.11 -13.23
C ARG A 223 29.01 -3.65 -12.75
N ALA A 224 29.32 -4.92 -13.01
CA ALA A 224 30.62 -5.50 -12.73
C ALA A 224 31.73 -4.79 -13.54
N ALA A 225 31.52 -4.60 -14.83
CA ALA A 225 32.44 -3.84 -15.70
C ALA A 225 32.64 -2.40 -15.21
N ALA A 226 31.59 -1.71 -14.77
CA ALA A 226 31.71 -0.36 -14.23
C ALA A 226 32.51 -0.33 -12.91
N ALA A 227 32.35 -1.35 -12.06
CA ALA A 227 33.15 -1.50 -10.86
C ALA A 227 34.63 -1.73 -11.20
N ASP A 228 34.93 -2.61 -12.16
CA ASP A 228 36.29 -2.87 -12.66
C ASP A 228 36.91 -1.61 -13.27
N TYR A 229 36.15 -0.86 -14.05
CA TYR A 229 36.58 0.43 -14.58
C TYR A 229 36.96 1.39 -13.46
N ARG A 230 36.12 1.52 -12.43
CA ARG A 230 36.39 2.37 -11.27
C ARG A 230 37.66 1.96 -10.53
N GLN A 231 37.91 0.67 -10.38
CA GLN A 231 39.13 0.15 -9.76
C GLN A 231 40.38 0.51 -10.58
N ARG A 232 40.31 0.43 -11.92
CA ARG A 232 41.45 0.71 -12.81
C ARG A 232 41.74 2.21 -12.98
N PHE A 233 40.71 3.04 -13.05
CA PHE A 233 40.84 4.46 -13.41
C PHE A 233 40.56 5.43 -12.25
N GLY A 234 40.21 4.92 -11.06
CA GLY A 234 39.95 5.71 -9.85
C GLY A 234 38.66 6.54 -9.88
N ARG A 235 37.86 6.44 -10.94
CA ARG A 235 36.59 7.17 -11.14
C ARG A 235 35.56 6.32 -11.87
N PRO A 236 34.25 6.52 -11.63
CA PRO A 236 33.22 5.82 -12.40
C PRO A 236 33.25 6.24 -13.88
N PRO A 237 32.78 5.37 -14.80
CA PRO A 237 32.63 5.73 -16.20
C PRO A 237 31.61 6.88 -16.37
N ALA A 238 31.96 7.90 -17.16
CA ALA A 238 31.06 9.03 -17.43
C ALA A 238 29.92 8.67 -18.41
N ALA A 239 30.12 7.65 -19.24
CA ALA A 239 29.14 7.11 -20.17
C ALA A 239 29.43 5.63 -20.40
N LEU A 240 28.42 4.86 -20.83
CA LEU A 240 28.60 3.43 -21.11
C LEU A 240 29.68 3.18 -22.16
N GLN A 241 29.77 4.04 -23.17
CA GLN A 241 30.78 3.95 -24.23
C GLN A 241 32.21 4.02 -23.68
N ALA A 242 32.44 4.64 -22.52
CA ALA A 242 33.75 4.65 -21.88
C ALA A 242 34.21 3.24 -21.46
N LEU A 243 33.28 2.33 -21.12
CA LEU A 243 33.58 0.94 -20.81
C LEU A 243 34.10 0.19 -22.04
N ALA A 244 33.51 0.44 -23.21
CA ALA A 244 33.95 -0.15 -24.47
C ALA A 244 35.27 0.47 -24.97
N ALA A 245 35.38 1.80 -24.96
CA ALA A 245 36.57 2.52 -25.43
C ALA A 245 37.82 2.23 -24.57
N SER A 246 37.64 1.92 -23.27
CA SER A 246 38.74 1.51 -22.39
C SER A 246 39.09 0.02 -22.48
N GLY A 247 38.34 -0.75 -23.27
CA GLY A 247 38.52 -2.20 -23.41
C GLY A 247 38.10 -3.02 -22.19
N VAL A 248 37.36 -2.43 -21.23
CA VAL A 248 36.79 -3.17 -20.09
C VAL A 248 35.69 -4.13 -20.55
N VAL A 249 34.93 -3.73 -21.56
CA VAL A 249 34.01 -4.60 -22.31
C VAL A 249 34.32 -4.52 -23.80
N ALA A 250 34.09 -5.60 -24.54
CA ALA A 250 34.33 -5.60 -25.99
C ALA A 250 33.35 -4.68 -26.74
N GLN A 251 32.09 -4.68 -26.32
CA GLN A 251 31.03 -3.83 -26.84
C GLN A 251 29.92 -3.70 -25.80
N ILE A 252 29.08 -2.67 -25.93
CA ILE A 252 27.89 -2.51 -25.08
C ILE A 252 26.81 -3.48 -25.57
N PRO A 253 26.26 -4.35 -24.72
CA PRO A 253 25.23 -5.30 -25.13
C PRO A 253 23.95 -4.56 -25.53
N GLN A 254 23.25 -5.10 -26.52
CA GLN A 254 21.96 -4.59 -26.95
C GLN A 254 20.86 -5.10 -26.02
N ASP A 255 20.07 -4.20 -25.44
CA ASP A 255 18.90 -4.56 -24.63
C ASP A 255 17.86 -5.31 -25.50
N PRO A 256 17.44 -6.54 -25.11
CA PRO A 256 16.39 -7.28 -25.81
C PRO A 256 15.07 -6.53 -26.00
N PHE A 257 14.78 -5.54 -25.14
CA PHE A 257 13.58 -4.69 -25.24
C PHE A 257 13.81 -3.38 -25.99
N GLY A 258 15.03 -3.10 -26.45
CA GLY A 258 15.38 -1.87 -27.17
C GLY A 258 15.39 -0.60 -26.32
N LEU A 259 15.26 -0.69 -25.00
CA LEU A 259 15.25 0.47 -24.10
C LEU A 259 16.67 0.92 -23.73
N GLY A 260 17.63 -0.01 -23.79
CA GLY A 260 19.05 0.25 -23.57
C GLY A 260 19.43 0.24 -22.09
N PHE A 261 20.60 0.80 -21.82
CA PHE A 261 21.18 0.97 -20.48
C PHE A 261 21.63 2.43 -20.33
N ALA A 262 21.71 2.91 -19.10
CA ALA A 262 22.17 4.26 -18.78
C ALA A 262 23.09 4.25 -17.55
N ILE A 263 23.72 5.39 -17.28
CA ILE A 263 24.42 5.65 -16.02
C ILE A 263 23.64 6.73 -15.29
N ASP A 264 23.29 6.48 -14.03
CA ASP A 264 22.57 7.45 -13.20
C ASP A 264 23.49 8.54 -12.63
N ALA A 265 22.92 9.49 -11.89
CA ALA A 265 23.67 10.58 -11.26
C ALA A 265 24.73 10.10 -10.26
N ASN A 266 24.58 8.89 -9.72
CA ASN A 266 25.52 8.28 -8.77
C ASN A 266 26.63 7.49 -9.48
N GLY A 267 26.65 7.48 -10.81
CA GLY A 267 27.62 6.72 -11.60
C GLY A 267 27.32 5.22 -11.66
N GLN A 268 26.11 4.78 -11.27
CA GLN A 268 25.70 3.39 -11.34
C GLN A 268 25.03 3.08 -12.68
N VAL A 269 25.34 1.92 -13.25
CA VAL A 269 24.66 1.43 -14.45
C VAL A 269 23.24 0.99 -14.09
N VAL A 270 22.26 1.53 -14.82
CA VAL A 270 20.83 1.28 -14.66
C VAL A 270 20.21 0.90 -16.01
N LEU A 271 18.99 0.36 -15.97
CA LEU A 271 18.22 0.07 -17.19
C LEU A 271 17.77 1.38 -17.84
N GLY A 272 17.80 1.43 -19.18
CA GLY A 272 17.14 2.46 -19.95
C GLY A 272 15.64 2.39 -19.65
N ASN A 273 15.07 3.56 -19.29
CA ASN A 273 13.72 3.78 -18.75
C ASN A 273 13.55 3.66 -17.22
N ALA A 274 14.63 3.64 -16.44
CA ALA A 274 14.50 3.97 -15.01
C ALA A 274 13.92 5.40 -14.87
N PRO A 275 12.87 5.64 -14.07
CA PRO A 275 12.47 7.01 -13.74
C PRO A 275 13.69 7.74 -13.16
N PRO A 276 13.86 9.06 -13.41
CA PRO A 276 14.87 9.82 -12.69
C PRO A 276 14.67 9.59 -11.18
N PRO A 277 15.76 9.54 -10.37
CA PRO A 277 15.63 9.42 -8.92
C PRO A 277 14.65 10.49 -8.43
N ALA A 278 13.70 10.09 -7.57
CA ALA A 278 12.76 11.04 -7.01
C ALA A 278 13.56 12.18 -6.36
N PRO A 279 13.19 13.45 -6.62
CA PRO A 279 13.87 14.57 -5.96
C PRO A 279 13.75 14.36 -4.45
N GLU A 280 14.89 14.35 -3.75
CA GLU A 280 14.91 14.40 -2.29
C GLU A 280 14.08 15.61 -1.84
N GLY A 281 13.01 15.37 -1.08
CA GLY A 281 12.23 16.43 -0.43
C GLY A 281 10.85 16.73 -0.99
N GLN A 282 10.00 15.70 -1.17
CA GLN A 282 8.55 15.90 -1.08
C GLN A 282 7.99 14.93 -0.04
N HIS A 283 7.99 15.42 1.20
CA HIS A 283 7.12 14.94 2.28
C HIS A 283 5.72 15.52 2.08
#